data_AF-A0A816LRR4-F1
#
_entry.id   AF-A0A816LRR4-F1
#
_cell.length_a   1.000
_cell.length_b   1.000
_cell.length_c   1.000
_cell.angle_alpha   90.00
_cell.angle_beta   90.00
_cell.angle_gamma   90.00
#
_symmetry.space_group_name_H-M   'P 1'
#
loop_
_entity.id
_entity.type
_entity.pdbx_description
1 polymer ?
#
loop_
_entity_poly.entity_id
_entity_poly.type
_entity_poly.pdbx_seq_one_letter_code
_entity_poly.pdbx_strand_id
1 'polypeptide(L)'
;MKQCRRRRRRRRSNMSIYTKITASLPLIEVDLNLTSKQISMFIKGLKYVIPCQSRFSRKPIEQIVNEQYQNISTIVKNCLKDHCIPTTDTRVKQAFQELKHLLSELYSSPLPRSLAVCSQQEYKFVRSIQQLLHCRTDIVIRRRDKTKVFYIGKAIDFERKAEEYMLKTEAYQAITNGRSHLSDILCAVQTLLENLVRKQTLTSKQRNQISPKLNQLELGHYHGLPKSHKPNTPLRPIIACTNEPTTLVSKFLNDLLAPIFLSVVRETTFINDIDVIRKLEKYVLDGLFQSTTKFIVIDVTDLYTMIPREGSLRIDCIMKLARLVLDSNCFVYNNKYYKQSCVGAMGSIFTQVLANIYMYYWEQNLIKYTTDQRGIYGRYIDDIFMATNQTIIEVQQELKKIMSKDINIKINYEINTSVNFLDITITN
;
A
#
# COMPACT_ATOMS: atom_id res chain seq x y z
N MET A 1 -28.83 3.90 65.17
CA MET A 1 -28.89 2.78 64.20
C MET A 1 -29.43 3.28 62.86
N LYS A 2 -28.58 3.20 61.83
CA LYS A 2 -28.81 3.17 60.36
C LYS A 2 -29.94 4.03 59.73
N GLN A 3 -29.53 5.15 59.13
CA GLN A 3 -30.23 5.84 58.03
C GLN A 3 -30.24 4.99 56.74
N CYS A 4 -31.39 4.95 56.07
CA CYS A 4 -31.66 4.20 54.85
C CYS A 4 -31.22 4.98 53.60
N ARG A 5 -30.10 4.58 52.96
CA ARG A 5 -29.68 5.06 51.63
C ARG A 5 -30.16 4.11 50.54
N ARG A 6 -31.15 4.53 49.74
CA ARG A 6 -31.50 3.89 48.45
C ARG A 6 -30.36 4.12 47.43
N ARG A 7 -29.47 3.14 47.27
CA ARG A 7 -28.53 3.08 46.13
C ARG A 7 -29.21 2.39 44.94
N ARG A 8 -29.53 3.15 43.89
CA ARG A 8 -29.84 2.64 42.55
C ARG A 8 -28.63 1.86 42.02
N ARG A 9 -28.74 0.53 41.92
CA ARG A 9 -27.80 -0.32 41.19
C ARG A 9 -27.92 -0.03 39.69
N ARG A 10 -26.97 0.72 39.12
CA ARG A 10 -26.74 0.74 37.66
C ARG A 10 -26.18 -0.62 37.25
N ARG A 11 -26.97 -1.42 36.53
CA ARG A 11 -26.46 -2.56 35.75
C ARG A 11 -25.50 -1.98 34.70
N ARG A 12 -24.19 -2.20 34.84
CA ARG A 12 -23.25 -2.09 33.72
C ARG A 12 -23.56 -3.24 32.78
N SER A 13 -24.23 -2.96 31.67
CA SER A 13 -24.26 -3.88 30.54
C SER A 13 -22.86 -3.91 29.95
N ASN A 14 -22.12 -4.99 30.20
CA ASN A 14 -20.97 -5.35 29.38
C ASN A 14 -21.49 -5.60 27.96
N MET A 15 -21.47 -4.55 27.12
CA MET A 15 -21.71 -4.68 25.70
C MET A 15 -20.42 -5.30 25.11
N SER A 16 -20.35 -6.63 25.19
CA SER A 16 -19.43 -7.41 24.37
C SER A 16 -19.89 -7.25 22.94
N ILE A 17 -19.28 -6.30 22.22
CA ILE A 17 -19.57 -6.11 20.81
C ILE A 17 -18.42 -6.73 20.00
N TYR A 18 -18.76 -7.78 19.26
CA TYR A 18 -18.05 -8.38 18.12
C TYR A 18 -17.04 -9.51 18.41
N THR A 19 -17.44 -10.74 18.06
CA THR A 19 -16.59 -11.95 18.00
C THR A 19 -16.28 -12.46 16.59
N LYS A 20 -16.69 -11.78 15.51
CA LYS A 20 -16.20 -12.09 14.15
C LYS A 20 -16.03 -10.82 13.33
N ILE A 21 -14.80 -10.31 13.28
CA ILE A 21 -14.37 -9.26 12.36
C ILE A 21 -14.21 -9.91 10.98
N THR A 22 -15.15 -9.70 10.06
CA THR A 22 -14.91 -10.00 8.64
C THR A 22 -13.98 -8.94 8.04
N ALA A 23 -13.13 -9.33 7.09
CA ALA A 23 -12.09 -8.47 6.51
C ALA A 23 -12.61 -7.17 5.86
N SER A 24 -13.91 -7.11 5.55
CA SER A 24 -14.58 -5.99 4.87
C SER A 24 -15.13 -4.89 5.81
N LEU A 25 -15.11 -5.07 7.13
CA LEU A 25 -15.68 -4.09 8.08
C LEU A 25 -14.66 -3.06 8.58
N PRO A 26 -15.07 -1.79 8.82
CA PRO A 26 -14.21 -0.80 9.45
C PRO A 26 -13.84 -1.21 10.87
N LEU A 27 -12.58 -0.98 11.24
CA LEU A 27 -12.07 -1.27 12.58
C LEU A 27 -12.12 0.02 13.41
N ILE A 28 -13.00 0.07 14.40
CA ILE A 28 -13.20 1.23 15.27
C ILE A 28 -12.82 0.81 16.70
N GLU A 29 -11.69 1.32 17.20
CA GLU A 29 -11.17 1.04 18.54
C GLU A 29 -11.53 2.14 19.56
N VAL A 30 -12.30 3.15 19.15
CA VAL A 30 -12.68 4.30 19.98
C VAL A 30 -14.19 4.44 20.06
N ASP A 31 -14.69 4.80 21.24
CA ASP A 31 -16.08 5.25 21.36
C ASP A 31 -16.22 6.66 20.75
N LEU A 32 -16.88 6.69 19.59
CA LEU A 32 -17.17 7.91 18.84
C LEU A 32 -18.49 8.55 19.25
N ASN A 33 -19.24 7.99 20.22
CA ASN A 33 -20.59 8.44 20.59
C ASN A 33 -21.57 8.54 19.41
N LEU A 34 -21.41 7.65 18.42
CA LEU A 34 -22.26 7.62 17.24
C LEU A 34 -23.58 6.92 17.53
N THR A 35 -24.66 7.43 16.94
CA THR A 35 -25.96 6.74 16.97
C THR A 35 -25.90 5.41 16.20
N SER A 36 -26.78 4.47 16.51
CA SER A 36 -26.85 3.18 15.79
C SER A 36 -27.04 3.34 14.27
N LYS A 37 -27.74 4.40 13.84
CA LYS A 37 -27.91 4.73 12.42
C LYS A 37 -26.61 5.21 11.77
N GLN A 38 -25.84 6.06 12.45
CA GLN A 38 -24.52 6.51 12.00
C GLN A 38 -23.52 5.35 11.94
N ILE A 39 -23.51 4.47 12.94
CA ILE A 39 -22.67 3.25 12.93
C ILE A 39 -23.04 2.34 11.76
N SER A 40 -24.34 2.12 11.53
CA SER A 40 -24.79 1.34 10.38
C SER A 40 -24.37 1.95 9.04
N MET A 41 -24.36 3.28 8.91
CA MET A 41 -23.90 3.97 7.70
C MET A 41 -22.38 3.83 7.51
N PHE A 42 -21.60 3.93 8.59
CA PHE A 42 -20.16 3.69 8.55
C PHE A 42 -19.80 2.27 8.07
N ILE A 43 -20.56 1.28 8.53
CA ILE A 43 -20.33 -0.14 8.21
C ILE A 43 -20.78 -0.48 6.80
N LYS A 44 -22.00 -0.06 6.42
CA LYS A 44 -22.62 -0.47 5.15
C LYS A 44 -22.28 0.47 3.99
N GLY A 45 -21.58 1.55 4.26
CA GLY A 45 -21.40 2.65 3.32
C GLY A 45 -22.68 3.46 3.14
N LEU A 46 -22.58 4.51 2.31
CA LEU A 46 -23.74 5.27 1.87
C LEU A 46 -24.63 4.37 1.02
N LYS A 47 -25.96 4.43 1.20
CA LYS A 47 -26.90 3.74 0.32
C LYS A 47 -27.00 4.56 -0.96
N TYR A 48 -26.00 4.34 -1.81
CA TYR A 48 -25.75 4.95 -3.12
C TYR A 48 -26.76 6.04 -3.53
N VAL A 49 -26.40 7.29 -3.25
CA VAL A 49 -26.94 8.44 -3.97
C VAL A 49 -26.09 8.60 -5.22
N ILE A 50 -26.72 8.72 -6.40
CA ILE A 50 -26.03 9.13 -7.63
C ILE A 50 -25.32 10.46 -7.32
N PRO A 51 -23.98 10.51 -7.24
CA PRO A 51 -23.26 11.71 -6.78
C PRO A 51 -23.62 12.93 -7.62
N CYS A 52 -23.93 12.69 -8.88
CA CYS A 52 -24.33 13.65 -9.90
C CYS A 52 -25.79 14.15 -9.82
N GLN A 53 -26.59 13.74 -8.84
CA GLN A 53 -27.90 14.35 -8.56
C GLN A 53 -27.99 14.93 -7.15
N SER A 54 -26.97 14.70 -6.34
CA SER A 54 -26.94 15.15 -4.96
C SER A 54 -26.56 16.64 -4.89
N ARG A 55 -27.48 17.47 -4.40
CA ARG A 55 -27.27 18.92 -4.14
C ARG A 55 -26.35 19.18 -2.94
N PHE A 56 -25.27 18.42 -2.80
CA PHE A 56 -24.29 18.60 -1.71
C PHE A 56 -23.25 19.67 -2.03
N SER A 57 -23.12 20.05 -3.30
CA SER A 57 -22.32 21.18 -3.75
C SER A 57 -23.13 22.48 -3.65
N ARG A 58 -22.48 23.57 -3.19
CA ARG A 58 -23.05 24.92 -3.24
C ARG A 58 -22.95 25.56 -4.63
N LYS A 59 -22.29 24.88 -5.59
CA LYS A 59 -22.12 25.38 -6.95
C LYS A 59 -23.43 25.25 -7.75
N PRO A 60 -23.73 26.19 -8.67
CA PRO A 60 -24.81 26.03 -9.63
C PRO A 60 -24.67 24.75 -10.47
N ILE A 61 -25.80 24.14 -10.85
CA ILE A 61 -25.82 22.89 -11.65
C ILE A 61 -25.01 23.05 -12.94
N GLU A 62 -25.17 24.18 -13.63
CA GLU A 62 -24.46 24.49 -14.87
C GLU A 62 -22.94 24.48 -14.70
N GLN A 63 -22.45 25.03 -13.58
CA GLN A 63 -21.03 25.00 -13.26
C GLN A 63 -20.54 23.55 -13.05
N ILE A 64 -21.32 22.72 -12.35
CA ILE A 64 -20.97 21.31 -12.12
C ILE A 64 -20.93 20.53 -13.43
N VAL A 65 -21.95 20.70 -14.28
CA VAL A 65 -22.02 20.06 -15.60
C VAL A 65 -20.83 20.46 -16.46
N ASN A 66 -20.46 21.74 -16.48
CA ASN A 66 -19.30 22.22 -17.24
C ASN A 66 -17.98 21.64 -16.71
N GLU A 67 -17.76 21.62 -15.38
CA GLU A 67 -16.56 21.04 -14.77
C GLU A 67 -16.44 19.54 -15.10
N GLN A 68 -17.54 18.77 -14.98
CA GLN A 68 -17.55 17.34 -15.29
C GLN A 68 -17.33 17.08 -16.80
N TYR A 69 -17.98 17.87 -17.65
CA TYR A 69 -17.78 17.78 -19.10
C TYR A 69 -16.33 18.04 -19.49
N GLN A 70 -15.67 19.06 -18.92
CA GLN A 70 -14.27 19.33 -19.23
C GLN A 70 -13.33 18.21 -18.78
N ASN A 71 -13.56 17.64 -17.60
CA ASN A 71 -12.76 16.51 -17.11
C ASN A 71 -12.88 15.29 -18.03
N ILE A 72 -14.10 14.86 -18.34
CA ILE A 72 -14.34 13.69 -19.22
C ILE A 72 -13.81 13.99 -20.62
N SER A 73 -14.13 15.16 -21.18
CA SER A 73 -13.73 15.49 -22.54
C SER A 73 -12.22 15.61 -22.73
N THR A 74 -11.48 16.07 -21.72
CA THR A 74 -10.01 16.11 -21.75
C THR A 74 -9.43 14.70 -21.81
N ILE A 75 -9.92 13.78 -20.96
CA ILE A 75 -9.47 12.38 -20.94
C ILE A 75 -9.76 11.70 -22.28
N VAL A 76 -10.98 11.86 -22.80
CA VAL A 76 -11.39 11.27 -24.09
C VAL A 76 -10.58 11.85 -25.24
N LYS A 77 -10.34 13.17 -25.27
CA LYS A 77 -9.51 13.82 -26.32
C LYS A 77 -8.07 13.30 -26.32
N ASN A 78 -7.47 13.07 -25.14
CA ASN A 78 -6.14 12.49 -25.05
C ASN A 78 -6.12 11.06 -25.62
N CYS A 79 -7.10 10.23 -25.24
CA CYS A 79 -7.24 8.88 -25.77
C CYS A 79 -7.43 8.85 -27.30
N LEU A 80 -8.26 9.76 -27.85
CA LEU A 80 -8.43 9.89 -29.30
C LEU A 80 -7.12 10.27 -29.99
N LYS A 81 -6.36 11.19 -29.41
CA LYS A 81 -5.05 11.60 -29.90
C LYS A 81 -4.07 10.43 -29.92
N ASP A 82 -4.05 9.61 -28.87
CA ASP A 82 -3.18 8.44 -28.76
C ASP A 82 -3.48 7.39 -29.84
N HIS A 83 -4.72 7.37 -30.34
CA HIS A 83 -5.17 6.47 -31.42
C HIS A 83 -5.29 7.17 -32.79
N CYS A 84 -4.71 8.37 -32.95
CA CYS A 84 -4.73 9.14 -34.19
C CYS A 84 -6.15 9.45 -34.74
N ILE A 85 -7.16 9.54 -33.88
CA ILE A 85 -8.54 9.88 -34.26
C ILE A 85 -8.74 11.40 -34.17
N PRO A 86 -9.10 12.09 -35.27
CA PRO A 86 -9.31 13.53 -35.25
C PRO A 86 -10.52 13.93 -34.40
N THR A 87 -10.36 14.95 -33.54
CA THR A 87 -11.47 15.54 -32.78
C THR A 87 -12.47 16.30 -33.65
N THR A 88 -12.11 16.53 -34.92
CA THR A 88 -12.97 17.14 -35.93
C THR A 88 -13.95 16.14 -36.57
N ASP A 89 -13.77 14.83 -36.37
CA ASP A 89 -14.65 13.77 -36.85
C ASP A 89 -16.09 14.02 -36.38
N THR A 90 -17.04 13.89 -37.30
CA THR A 90 -18.46 14.14 -37.05
C THR A 90 -19.04 13.27 -35.94
N ARG A 91 -18.62 12.00 -35.84
CA ARG A 91 -19.07 11.07 -34.79
C ARG A 91 -18.56 11.49 -33.42
N VAL A 92 -17.31 11.99 -33.37
CA VAL A 92 -16.70 12.50 -32.14
C VAL A 92 -17.41 13.77 -31.68
N LYS A 93 -17.73 14.69 -32.60
CA LYS A 93 -18.51 15.90 -32.29
C LYS A 93 -19.90 15.56 -31.77
N GLN A 94 -20.60 14.63 -32.41
CA GLN A 94 -21.92 14.15 -31.97
C GLN A 94 -21.84 13.55 -30.57
N ALA A 95 -20.87 12.65 -30.33
CA ALA A 95 -20.68 12.03 -29.02
C ALA A 95 -20.40 13.07 -27.91
N PHE A 96 -19.62 14.11 -28.19
CA PHE A 96 -19.40 15.19 -27.21
C PHE A 96 -20.65 16.05 -26.96
N GLN A 97 -21.47 16.29 -27.98
CA GLN A 97 -22.76 16.98 -27.82
C GLN A 97 -23.74 16.14 -26.99
N GLU A 98 -23.86 14.85 -27.29
CA GLU A 98 -24.68 13.90 -26.53
C GLU A 98 -24.21 13.78 -25.09
N LEU A 99 -22.90 13.71 -24.85
CA LEU A 99 -22.35 13.70 -23.50
C LEU A 99 -22.77 14.93 -22.70
N LYS A 100 -22.70 16.13 -23.29
CA LYS A 100 -23.13 17.36 -22.63
C LYS A 100 -24.62 17.36 -22.34
N HIS A 101 -25.43 16.87 -23.27
CA HIS A 101 -26.88 16.72 -23.08
C HIS A 101 -27.20 15.74 -21.94
N LEU A 102 -26.62 14.53 -21.97
CA LEU A 102 -26.80 13.50 -20.95
C LEU A 102 -26.40 13.99 -19.56
N LEU A 103 -25.28 14.71 -19.44
CA LEU A 103 -24.89 15.34 -18.17
C LEU A 103 -25.92 16.37 -17.71
N SER A 104 -26.38 17.25 -18.60
CA SER A 104 -27.39 18.25 -18.27
C SER A 104 -28.71 17.61 -17.81
N GLU A 105 -29.19 16.60 -18.54
CA GLU A 105 -30.39 15.85 -18.22
C GLU A 105 -30.27 15.13 -16.88
N LEU A 106 -29.14 14.47 -16.66
CA LEU A 106 -28.88 13.74 -15.43
C LEU A 106 -28.90 14.65 -14.21
N TYR A 107 -28.27 15.83 -14.27
CA TYR A 107 -28.24 16.78 -13.15
C TYR A 107 -29.53 17.60 -12.98
N SER A 108 -30.34 17.73 -14.03
CA SER A 108 -31.59 18.50 -14.01
C SER A 108 -32.82 17.65 -13.65
N SER A 109 -32.74 16.33 -13.86
CA SER A 109 -33.83 15.40 -13.57
C SER A 109 -34.17 15.36 -12.08
N PRO A 110 -35.45 15.52 -11.69
CA PRO A 110 -35.85 15.50 -10.29
C PRO A 110 -35.70 14.09 -9.70
N LEU A 111 -35.12 14.01 -8.51
CA LEU A 111 -35.02 12.75 -7.76
C LEU A 111 -36.40 12.31 -7.23
N PRO A 112 -36.73 11.00 -7.27
CA PRO A 112 -37.86 10.46 -6.55
C PRO A 112 -37.86 10.89 -5.07
N ARG A 113 -39.05 11.23 -4.53
CA ARG A 113 -39.19 11.78 -3.18
C ARG A 113 -38.54 10.91 -2.10
N SER A 114 -38.64 9.59 -2.21
CA SER A 114 -38.02 8.63 -1.29
C SER A 114 -36.49 8.73 -1.27
N LEU A 115 -35.87 8.87 -2.44
CA LEU A 115 -34.41 9.05 -2.58
C LEU A 115 -33.96 10.44 -2.13
N ALA A 116 -34.75 11.48 -2.39
CA ALA A 116 -34.48 12.83 -1.90
C ALA A 116 -34.48 12.88 -0.36
N VAL A 117 -35.45 12.26 0.30
CA VAL A 117 -35.49 12.19 1.77
C VAL A 117 -34.31 11.37 2.32
N CYS A 118 -34.01 10.22 1.71
CA CYS A 118 -32.89 9.39 2.14
C CYS A 118 -31.55 10.12 2.01
N SER A 119 -31.30 10.78 0.87
CA SER A 119 -30.06 11.53 0.62
C SER A 119 -29.86 12.68 1.61
N GLN A 120 -30.92 13.42 1.95
CA GLN A 120 -30.85 14.48 2.96
C GLN A 120 -30.52 13.93 4.36
N GLN A 121 -31.07 12.78 4.73
CA GLN A 121 -30.76 12.14 6.01
C GLN A 121 -29.31 11.65 6.06
N GLU A 122 -28.83 10.96 5.01
CA GLU A 122 -27.45 10.51 4.92
C GLU A 122 -26.46 11.68 4.92
N TYR A 123 -26.77 12.78 4.24
CA TYR A 123 -25.95 14.00 4.28
C TYR A 123 -25.86 14.60 5.67
N LYS A 124 -26.98 14.67 6.40
CA LYS A 124 -27.00 15.12 7.80
C LYS A 124 -26.12 14.21 8.66
N PHE A 125 -26.15 12.89 8.44
CA PHE A 125 -25.26 11.97 9.14
C PHE A 125 -23.79 12.22 8.79
N VAL A 126 -23.43 12.32 7.51
CA VAL A 126 -22.06 12.59 7.07
C VAL A 126 -21.55 13.91 7.66
N ARG A 127 -22.35 14.98 7.63
CA ARG A 127 -21.98 16.28 8.21
C ARG A 127 -21.79 16.21 9.72
N SER A 128 -22.73 15.58 10.43
CA SER A 128 -22.63 15.39 11.89
C SER A 128 -21.38 14.59 12.26
N ILE A 129 -21.08 13.53 11.51
CA ILE A 129 -19.88 12.73 11.68
C ILE A 129 -18.61 13.54 11.40
N GLN A 130 -18.56 14.26 10.28
CA GLN A 130 -17.42 15.11 9.91
C GLN A 130 -17.13 16.14 10.99
N GLN A 131 -18.16 16.80 11.52
CA GLN A 131 -18.03 17.76 12.62
C GLN A 131 -17.50 17.08 13.89
N LEU A 132 -18.06 15.93 14.26
CA LEU A 132 -17.61 15.17 15.43
C LEU A 132 -16.14 14.78 15.31
N LEU A 133 -15.73 14.25 14.16
CA LEU A 133 -14.35 13.83 13.92
C LEU A 133 -13.39 15.01 13.82
N HIS A 134 -13.82 16.14 13.25
CA HIS A 134 -12.98 17.35 13.12
C HIS A 134 -12.59 17.94 14.49
N CYS A 135 -13.48 17.85 15.48
CA CYS A 135 -13.22 18.33 16.83
C CYS A 135 -12.42 17.34 17.71
N ARG A 136 -12.18 16.12 17.23
CA ARG A 136 -11.48 15.06 17.97
C ARG A 136 -10.04 14.97 17.49
N THR A 137 -9.13 15.67 18.15
CA THR A 137 -7.67 15.56 17.89
C THR A 137 -7.06 14.31 18.53
N ASP A 138 -7.79 13.66 19.44
CA ASP A 138 -7.40 12.44 20.14
C ASP A 138 -7.61 11.15 19.32
N ILE A 139 -8.09 11.26 18.08
CA ILE A 139 -8.33 10.12 17.20
C ILE A 139 -7.48 10.18 15.92
N VAL A 140 -7.19 9.01 15.36
CA VAL A 140 -6.47 8.83 14.11
C VAL A 140 -7.32 8.00 13.16
N ILE A 141 -7.51 8.53 11.95
CA ILE A 141 -8.21 7.84 10.85
C ILE A 141 -7.16 7.40 9.82
N ARG A 142 -7.12 6.11 9.52
CA ARG A 142 -6.18 5.52 8.53
C ARG A 142 -6.86 4.48 7.66
N ARG A 143 -6.27 4.20 6.51
CA ARG A 143 -6.60 2.98 5.76
C ARG A 143 -5.87 1.80 6.40
N ARG A 144 -6.51 0.63 6.40
CA ARG A 144 -5.89 -0.62 6.83
C ARG A 144 -4.91 -1.08 5.75
N ASP A 145 -4.01 -1.96 6.18
CA ASP A 145 -2.88 -2.41 5.37
C ASP A 145 -3.30 -3.29 4.17
N LYS A 146 -3.84 -4.49 4.44
CA LYS A 146 -4.29 -5.45 3.41
C LYS A 146 -5.73 -5.21 2.93
N THR A 147 -6.52 -4.42 3.67
CA THR A 147 -7.91 -4.14 3.31
C THR A 147 -8.08 -2.66 3.05
N LYS A 148 -8.75 -2.26 1.97
CA LYS A 148 -8.99 -0.84 1.63
C LYS A 148 -10.03 -0.17 2.55
N VAL A 149 -10.22 -0.71 3.76
CA VAL A 149 -11.22 -0.28 4.73
C VAL A 149 -10.57 0.64 5.77
N PHE A 150 -11.36 1.50 6.39
CA PHE A 150 -10.87 2.47 7.38
C PHE A 150 -10.65 1.86 8.76
N TYR A 151 -9.68 2.43 9.47
CA TYR A 151 -9.37 2.27 10.88
C TYR A 151 -9.60 3.60 11.59
N ILE A 152 -10.24 3.57 12.75
CA ILE A 152 -10.40 4.72 13.65
C ILE A 152 -9.93 4.29 15.04
N GLY A 153 -8.79 4.82 15.48
CA GLY A 153 -8.15 4.52 16.76
C GLY A 153 -7.83 5.79 17.56
N LYS A 154 -7.37 5.63 18.81
CA LYS A 154 -6.85 6.78 19.57
C LYS A 154 -5.48 7.17 19.03
N ALA A 155 -5.19 8.47 19.01
CA ALA A 155 -3.89 9.01 18.59
C ALA A 155 -2.76 8.45 19.47
N ILE A 156 -2.95 8.45 20.80
CA ILE A 156 -1.97 7.94 21.76
C ILE A 156 -1.64 6.45 21.52
N ASP A 157 -2.66 5.63 21.26
CA ASP A 157 -2.45 4.20 20.98
C ASP A 157 -1.72 3.98 19.66
N PHE A 158 -2.01 4.82 18.66
CA PHE A 158 -1.32 4.79 17.38
C PHE A 158 0.15 5.19 17.52
N GLU A 159 0.43 6.25 18.28
CA GLU A 159 1.79 6.70 18.58
C GLU A 159 2.60 5.63 19.30
N ARG A 160 2.03 5.04 20.37
CA ARG A 160 2.65 3.92 21.09
C ARG A 160 2.97 2.75 20.15
N LYS A 161 2.02 2.34 19.30
CA LYS A 161 2.23 1.23 18.34
C LYS A 161 3.35 1.55 17.33
N ALA A 162 3.50 2.81 16.93
CA ALA A 162 4.59 3.23 16.04
C ALA A 162 5.96 3.18 16.74
N GLU A 163 6.03 3.68 17.96
CA GLU A 163 7.25 3.65 18.79
C GLU A 163 7.67 2.21 19.11
N GLU A 164 6.72 1.34 19.49
CA GLU A 164 6.96 -0.09 19.70
C GLU A 164 7.52 -0.77 18.45
N TYR A 165 7.01 -0.42 17.26
CA TYR A 165 7.54 -0.94 16.00
C TYR A 165 8.98 -0.46 15.75
N MET A 166 9.23 0.84 15.95
CA MET A 166 10.57 1.42 15.76
C MET A 166 11.59 0.80 16.71
N LEU A 167 11.21 0.58 17.97
CA LEU A 167 12.04 -0.08 18.98
C LEU A 167 12.30 -1.55 18.64
N LYS A 168 11.25 -2.31 18.29
CA LYS A 168 11.34 -3.74 17.98
C LYS A 168 12.28 -4.02 16.80
N THR A 169 12.29 -3.15 15.80
CA THR A 169 13.06 -3.37 14.56
C THR A 169 14.49 -2.85 14.64
N GLU A 170 14.79 -1.95 15.59
CA GLU A 170 16.07 -1.22 15.69
C GLU A 170 16.48 -0.50 14.38
N ALA A 171 15.54 -0.38 13.45
CA ALA A 171 15.76 0.11 12.10
C ALA A 171 15.70 1.64 12.01
N TYR A 172 15.31 2.32 13.11
CA TYR A 172 15.04 3.74 13.14
C TYR A 172 15.79 4.38 14.32
N GLN A 173 16.65 5.34 14.01
CA GLN A 173 17.45 6.06 14.98
C GLN A 173 16.96 7.50 15.08
N ALA A 174 16.60 7.94 16.28
CA ALA A 174 16.24 9.32 16.54
C ALA A 174 17.47 10.23 16.41
N ILE A 175 17.33 11.34 15.69
CA ILE A 175 18.38 12.34 15.52
C ILE A 175 18.29 13.34 16.68
N THR A 176 19.26 13.29 17.59
CA THR A 176 19.22 14.00 18.89
C THR A 176 19.56 15.48 18.81
N ASN A 177 20.28 15.91 17.76
CA ASN A 177 20.69 17.32 17.61
C ASN A 177 19.57 18.25 17.11
N GLY A 178 18.37 17.71 16.83
CA GLY A 178 17.21 18.48 16.36
C GLY A 178 17.36 19.11 14.97
N ARG A 179 18.46 18.84 14.25
CA ARG A 179 18.75 19.43 12.94
C ARG A 179 18.06 18.64 11.84
N SER A 180 17.31 19.34 10.99
CA SER A 180 16.81 18.79 9.74
C SER A 180 17.97 18.49 8.79
N HIS A 181 18.01 17.27 8.25
CA HIS A 181 19.02 16.84 7.29
C HIS A 181 18.62 17.14 5.83
N LEU A 182 17.52 17.86 5.61
CA LEU A 182 16.99 18.13 4.28
C LEU A 182 18.00 18.84 3.37
N SER A 183 18.65 19.89 3.89
CA SER A 183 19.68 20.64 3.15
C SER A 183 20.89 19.78 2.83
N ASP A 184 21.29 18.92 3.77
CA ASP A 184 22.48 18.08 3.64
C ASP A 184 22.24 17.01 2.57
N ILE A 185 21.04 16.41 2.56
CA ILE A 185 20.62 15.45 1.53
C ILE A 185 20.49 16.13 0.17
N LEU A 186 19.88 17.32 0.10
CA LEU A 186 19.76 18.07 -1.15
C LEU A 186 21.14 18.37 -1.75
N CYS A 187 22.08 18.84 -0.92
CA CYS A 187 23.45 19.11 -1.32
C CYS A 187 24.15 17.84 -1.84
N ALA A 188 23.99 16.71 -1.14
CA ALA A 188 24.54 15.43 -1.57
C ALA A 188 23.99 14.98 -2.93
N VAL A 189 22.68 15.13 -3.15
CA VAL A 189 22.04 14.85 -4.44
C VAL A 189 22.61 15.74 -5.54
N GLN A 190 22.60 17.06 -5.36
CA GLN A 190 23.09 18.01 -6.36
C GLN A 190 24.56 17.76 -6.71
N THR A 191 25.40 17.58 -5.69
CA THR A 191 26.83 17.29 -5.85
C THR A 191 27.06 15.99 -6.62
N LEU A 192 26.31 14.92 -6.33
CA LEU A 192 26.44 13.66 -7.05
C LEU A 192 26.01 13.83 -8.52
N LEU A 193 24.86 14.46 -8.77
CA LEU A 193 24.36 14.66 -10.12
C LEU A 193 25.31 15.50 -10.97
N GLU A 194 25.91 16.55 -10.42
CA GLU A 194 26.92 17.37 -11.09
C GLU A 194 28.18 16.59 -11.41
N ASN A 195 28.67 15.78 -10.46
CA ASN A 195 29.81 14.92 -10.69
C ASN A 195 29.56 13.87 -11.78
N LEU A 196 28.34 13.32 -11.86
CA LEU A 196 27.96 12.36 -12.90
C LEU A 196 27.86 12.99 -14.29
N VAL A 197 27.40 14.24 -14.38
CA VAL A 197 27.43 15.01 -15.65
C VAL A 197 28.86 15.35 -16.05
N ARG A 198 29.70 15.80 -15.12
CA ARG A 198 31.12 16.10 -15.38
C ARG A 198 31.89 14.89 -15.90
N LYS A 199 31.55 13.69 -15.39
CA LYS A 199 32.11 12.41 -15.86
C LYS A 199 31.43 11.85 -17.12
N GLN A 200 30.55 12.63 -17.76
CA GLN A 200 29.79 12.26 -18.96
C GLN A 200 28.97 10.97 -18.80
N THR A 201 28.63 10.58 -17.57
CA THR A 201 27.82 9.40 -17.30
C THR A 201 26.32 9.69 -17.34
N LEU A 202 25.94 10.95 -17.09
CA LEU A 202 24.58 11.46 -17.29
C LEU A 202 24.61 12.64 -18.27
N THR A 203 23.60 12.70 -19.12
CA THR A 203 23.35 13.89 -19.94
C THR A 203 22.71 15.00 -19.11
N SER A 204 22.85 16.26 -19.54
CA SER A 204 22.17 17.41 -18.90
C SER A 204 20.65 17.24 -18.86
N LYS A 205 20.07 16.60 -19.89
CA LYS A 205 18.63 16.30 -19.94
C LYS A 205 18.24 15.31 -18.84
N GLN A 206 19.01 14.22 -18.67
CA GLN A 206 18.78 13.25 -17.59
C GLN A 206 18.96 13.89 -16.21
N ARG A 207 19.99 14.72 -16.00
CA ARG A 207 20.16 15.49 -14.76
C ARG A 207 18.91 16.30 -14.44
N ASN A 208 18.39 17.07 -15.40
CA ASN A 208 17.22 17.90 -15.19
C ASN A 208 15.95 17.08 -14.86
N GLN A 209 15.82 15.88 -15.45
CA GLN A 209 14.69 14.97 -15.16
C GLN A 209 14.74 14.39 -13.75
N ILE A 210 15.94 14.12 -13.21
CA ILE A 210 16.12 13.49 -11.89
C ILE A 210 16.47 14.48 -10.78
N SER A 211 16.56 15.78 -11.10
CA SER A 211 16.86 16.83 -10.13
C SER A 211 15.64 17.16 -9.25
N PRO A 212 15.82 17.40 -7.95
CA PRO A 212 14.72 17.71 -7.03
C PRO A 212 13.95 18.97 -7.42
N LYS A 213 12.63 18.98 -7.20
CA LYS A 213 11.80 20.16 -7.36
C LYS A 213 11.88 21.03 -6.10
N LEU A 214 12.67 22.10 -6.17
CA LEU A 214 12.99 22.94 -4.99
C LEU A 214 11.77 23.57 -4.31
N ASN A 215 10.71 23.86 -5.06
CA ASN A 215 9.49 24.50 -4.54
C ASN A 215 8.54 23.56 -3.77
N GLN A 216 8.81 22.25 -3.75
CA GLN A 216 7.95 21.25 -3.13
C GLN A 216 8.70 20.41 -2.08
N LEU A 217 9.99 20.69 -1.86
CA LEU A 217 10.91 19.83 -1.15
C LEU A 217 10.56 19.68 0.34
N GLU A 218 10.44 18.44 0.82
CA GLU A 218 10.21 18.12 2.23
C GLU A 218 10.94 16.82 2.62
N LEU A 219 11.15 16.59 3.91
CA LEU A 219 11.59 15.28 4.39
C LEU A 219 10.41 14.31 4.38
N GLY A 220 10.68 13.01 4.26
CA GLY A 220 9.61 12.03 4.34
C GLY A 220 8.86 12.09 5.66
N HIS A 221 7.63 11.60 5.63
CA HIS A 221 6.78 11.55 6.81
C HIS A 221 6.42 10.12 7.14
N TYR A 222 6.70 9.70 8.37
CA TYR A 222 6.24 8.40 8.85
C TYR A 222 4.72 8.41 9.04
N HIS A 223 4.08 7.36 8.57
CA HIS A 223 2.74 6.98 8.97
C HIS A 223 2.61 5.45 8.99
N GLY A 224 1.79 4.93 9.89
CA GLY A 224 1.51 3.50 10.00
C GLY A 224 0.20 3.08 9.33
N LEU A 225 0.19 1.94 8.64
CA LEU A 225 -1.02 1.25 8.19
C LEU A 225 -1.38 0.12 9.18
N PRO A 226 -2.57 0.13 9.80
CA PRO A 226 -2.94 -0.90 10.77
C PRO A 226 -3.09 -2.31 10.16
N LYS A 227 -2.27 -3.25 10.63
CA LYS A 227 -2.30 -4.70 10.34
C LYS A 227 -3.32 -5.43 11.22
N SER A 228 -4.55 -4.97 11.17
CA SER A 228 -5.76 -5.56 11.76
C SER A 228 -6.02 -7.07 11.60
N HIS A 229 -5.32 -7.78 10.72
CA HIS A 229 -5.38 -9.24 10.60
C HIS A 229 -4.34 -9.95 11.49
N LYS A 230 -3.47 -9.19 12.18
CA LYS A 230 -2.50 -9.68 13.15
C LYS A 230 -2.96 -9.27 14.57
N PRO A 231 -2.64 -10.05 15.62
CA PRO A 231 -2.99 -9.73 17.00
C PRO A 231 -2.50 -8.34 17.43
N ASN A 232 -3.29 -7.61 18.22
CA ASN A 232 -3.02 -6.25 18.70
C ASN A 232 -2.94 -5.15 17.60
N THR A 233 -3.29 -5.47 16.35
CA THR A 233 -3.35 -4.50 15.24
C THR A 233 -2.04 -3.68 15.12
N PRO A 234 -0.86 -4.30 14.93
CA PRO A 234 0.41 -3.58 14.80
C PRO A 234 0.41 -2.72 13.53
N LEU A 235 1.32 -1.76 13.44
CA LEU A 235 1.42 -0.89 12.26
C LEU A 235 2.42 -1.45 11.24
N ARG A 236 2.09 -1.35 9.94
CA ARG A 236 3.06 -1.39 8.84
C ARG A 236 3.62 0.03 8.68
N PRO A 237 4.93 0.25 8.88
CA PRO A 237 5.51 1.58 8.73
C PRO A 237 5.51 1.98 7.26
N ILE A 238 5.19 3.23 6.95
CA ILE A 238 5.35 3.81 5.63
C ILE A 238 6.00 5.17 5.82
N ILE A 239 7.13 5.40 5.16
CA ILE A 239 7.73 6.72 5.07
C ILE A 239 7.29 7.29 3.72
N ALA A 240 6.46 8.33 3.75
CA ALA A 240 5.98 9.00 2.56
C ALA A 240 7.09 9.87 1.97
N CYS A 241 7.82 9.33 0.99
CA CYS A 241 8.95 10.00 0.33
C CYS A 241 8.51 10.76 -0.94
N THR A 242 7.38 11.47 -0.94
CA THR A 242 6.81 12.04 -2.17
C THR A 242 7.56 13.25 -2.70
N ASN A 243 8.10 14.08 -1.81
CA ASN A 243 8.81 15.30 -2.17
C ASN A 243 10.23 15.36 -1.57
N GLU A 244 10.80 14.21 -1.23
CA GLU A 244 12.18 14.12 -0.77
C GLU A 244 13.18 14.44 -1.90
N PRO A 245 14.39 14.92 -1.58
CA PRO A 245 15.41 15.17 -2.58
C PRO A 245 15.80 13.93 -3.40
N THR A 246 15.66 12.74 -2.84
CA THR A 246 16.01 11.48 -3.51
C THR A 246 14.87 10.89 -4.34
N THR A 247 13.66 11.45 -4.29
CA THR A 247 12.45 10.86 -4.92
C THR A 247 12.62 10.58 -6.41
N LEU A 248 13.12 11.56 -7.16
CA LEU A 248 13.25 11.44 -8.61
C LEU A 248 14.44 10.57 -9.02
N VAL A 249 15.48 10.52 -8.19
CA VAL A 249 16.59 9.56 -8.33
C VAL A 249 16.09 8.13 -8.08
N SER A 250 15.29 7.94 -7.02
CA SER A 250 14.65 6.67 -6.67
C SER A 250 13.74 6.17 -7.80
N LYS A 251 12.92 7.08 -8.38
CA LYS A 251 12.11 6.78 -9.57
C LYS A 251 12.97 6.39 -10.76
N PHE A 252 14.03 7.14 -11.06
CA PHE A 252 14.92 6.83 -12.19
C PHE A 252 15.57 5.45 -12.07
N LEU A 253 16.04 5.08 -10.86
CA LEU A 253 16.59 3.76 -10.59
C LEU A 253 15.54 2.65 -10.78
N ASN A 254 14.31 2.87 -10.31
CA ASN A 254 13.21 1.93 -10.52
C ASN A 254 12.89 1.76 -12.01
N ASP A 255 12.72 2.86 -12.75
CA ASP A 255 12.36 2.83 -14.17
C ASP A 255 13.44 2.15 -15.02
N LEU A 256 14.70 2.19 -14.57
CA LEU A 256 15.81 1.48 -15.19
C LEU A 256 15.86 -0.01 -14.82
N LEU A 257 15.72 -0.34 -13.52
CA LEU A 257 16.03 -1.68 -13.00
C LEU A 257 14.81 -2.61 -12.99
N ALA A 258 13.60 -2.10 -12.76
CA ALA A 258 12.40 -2.93 -12.65
C ALA A 258 12.14 -3.75 -13.93
N PRO A 259 12.21 -3.18 -15.16
CA PRO A 259 11.97 -3.95 -16.38
C PRO A 259 13.02 -5.04 -16.60
N ILE A 260 14.30 -4.74 -16.33
CA ILE A 260 15.40 -5.70 -16.44
C ILE A 260 15.18 -6.84 -15.46
N PHE A 261 14.89 -6.52 -14.20
CA PHE A 261 14.61 -7.52 -13.18
C PHE A 261 13.44 -8.43 -13.58
N LEU A 262 12.31 -7.85 -13.99
CA LEU A 262 11.12 -8.60 -14.41
C LEU A 262 11.40 -9.54 -15.60
N SER A 263 12.29 -9.16 -16.52
CA SER A 263 12.68 -10.02 -17.63
C SER A 263 13.44 -11.28 -17.19
N VAL A 264 14.22 -11.18 -16.10
CA VAL A 264 15.01 -12.29 -15.55
C VAL A 264 14.16 -13.23 -14.71
N VAL A 265 13.24 -12.69 -13.90
CA VAL A 265 12.51 -13.47 -12.87
C VAL A 265 11.12 -13.94 -13.27
N ARG A 266 10.76 -13.82 -14.56
CA ARG A 266 9.40 -14.04 -15.05
C ARG A 266 8.86 -15.43 -14.71
N GLU A 267 9.71 -16.45 -14.73
CA GLU A 267 9.30 -17.84 -14.47
C GLU A 267 9.00 -18.08 -12.98
N THR A 268 9.73 -17.41 -12.09
CA THR A 268 9.68 -17.60 -10.63
C THR A 268 8.80 -16.57 -9.90
N THR A 269 8.18 -15.66 -10.63
CA THR A 269 7.29 -14.61 -10.08
C THR A 269 5.84 -14.90 -10.47
N PHE A 270 4.91 -14.67 -9.53
CA PHE A 270 3.48 -14.60 -9.83
C PHE A 270 3.06 -13.15 -10.02
N ILE A 271 2.30 -12.87 -11.08
CA ILE A 271 1.81 -11.51 -11.36
C ILE A 271 0.57 -11.18 -10.52
N ASN A 272 -0.35 -12.14 -10.43
CA ASN A 272 -1.61 -12.03 -9.71
C ASN A 272 -2.21 -13.44 -9.46
N ASP A 273 -3.39 -13.45 -8.85
CA ASP A 273 -4.21 -14.64 -8.61
C ASP A 273 -4.47 -15.45 -9.89
N ILE A 274 -4.79 -14.79 -11.01
CA ILE A 274 -5.05 -15.46 -12.29
C ILE A 274 -3.80 -16.21 -12.81
N ASP A 275 -2.61 -15.62 -12.63
CA ASP A 275 -1.34 -16.23 -13.03
C ASP A 275 -1.03 -17.49 -12.20
N VAL A 276 -1.36 -17.46 -10.91
CA VAL A 276 -1.27 -18.65 -10.03
C VAL A 276 -2.19 -19.77 -10.54
N ILE A 277 -3.45 -19.46 -10.83
CA ILE A 277 -4.44 -20.43 -11.32
C ILE A 277 -3.95 -21.09 -12.61
N ARG A 278 -3.49 -20.29 -13.60
CA ARG A 278 -3.00 -20.82 -14.88
C ARG A 278 -1.80 -21.76 -14.72
N LYS A 279 -0.88 -21.43 -13.82
CA LYS A 279 0.29 -22.29 -13.53
C LYS A 279 -0.14 -23.59 -12.84
N LEU A 280 -1.13 -23.56 -11.94
CA LEU A 280 -1.70 -24.76 -11.32
C LEU A 280 -2.47 -25.62 -12.34
N GLU A 281 -3.28 -25.03 -13.20
CA GLU A 281 -3.99 -25.74 -14.27
C GLU A 281 -3.01 -26.47 -15.19
N LYS A 282 -1.93 -25.79 -15.59
CA LYS A 282 -0.86 -26.41 -16.37
C LYS A 282 -0.21 -27.58 -15.61
N TYR A 283 0.06 -27.42 -14.33
CA TYR A 283 0.64 -28.47 -13.49
C TYR A 283 -0.24 -29.73 -13.42
N VAL A 284 -1.57 -29.54 -13.38
CA VAL A 284 -2.55 -30.63 -13.47
C VAL A 284 -2.53 -31.27 -14.87
N LEU A 285 -2.53 -30.48 -15.93
CA LEU A 285 -2.48 -30.96 -17.32
C LEU A 285 -1.21 -31.76 -17.62
N ASP A 286 -0.09 -31.38 -17.02
CA ASP A 286 1.21 -32.06 -17.15
C ASP A 286 1.26 -33.37 -16.33
N GLY A 287 0.19 -33.74 -15.61
CA GLY A 287 0.08 -34.98 -14.84
C GLY A 287 0.93 -34.98 -13.55
N LEU A 288 1.36 -33.81 -13.09
CA LEU A 288 2.24 -33.66 -11.92
C LEU A 288 1.46 -33.52 -10.60
N PHE A 289 0.15 -33.31 -10.69
CA PHE A 289 -0.75 -33.22 -9.54
C PHE A 289 -1.06 -34.61 -8.99
N GLN A 290 -0.58 -34.88 -7.78
CA GLN A 290 -0.69 -36.19 -7.11
C GLN A 290 -1.43 -36.04 -5.78
N SER A 291 -2.01 -37.13 -5.27
CA SER A 291 -2.62 -37.16 -3.93
C SER A 291 -1.64 -36.83 -2.80
N THR A 292 -0.34 -36.88 -3.10
CA THR A 292 0.76 -36.51 -2.20
C THR A 292 1.14 -35.03 -2.27
N THR A 293 0.69 -34.27 -3.29
CA THR A 293 1.05 -32.86 -3.50
C THR A 293 0.71 -32.02 -2.27
N LYS A 294 1.71 -31.30 -1.75
CA LYS A 294 1.57 -30.36 -0.63
C LYS A 294 1.79 -28.94 -1.12
N PHE A 295 1.02 -28.01 -0.56
CA PHE A 295 1.18 -26.59 -0.79
C PHE A 295 1.83 -25.93 0.42
N ILE A 296 2.72 -24.98 0.15
CA ILE A 296 3.53 -24.29 1.13
C ILE A 296 3.38 -22.80 0.86
N VAL A 297 3.04 -22.04 1.90
CA VAL A 297 3.01 -20.57 1.84
C VAL A 297 4.02 -20.03 2.84
N ILE A 298 4.85 -19.08 2.42
CA ILE A 298 5.90 -18.46 3.23
C ILE A 298 5.67 -16.95 3.26
N ASP A 299 5.46 -16.39 4.45
CA ASP A 299 5.32 -14.94 4.71
C ASP A 299 6.68 -14.39 5.18
N VAL A 300 7.32 -13.56 4.35
CA VAL A 300 8.58 -12.88 4.69
C VAL A 300 8.30 -11.67 5.57
N THR A 301 8.69 -11.74 6.83
CA THR A 301 8.36 -10.71 7.82
C THR A 301 9.18 -9.43 7.60
N ASP A 302 8.48 -8.30 7.45
CA ASP A 302 9.09 -6.97 7.41
C ASP A 302 10.19 -6.81 6.32
N LEU A 303 9.97 -7.47 5.16
CA LEU A 303 10.89 -7.59 4.02
C LEU A 303 11.68 -6.31 3.72
N TYR A 304 10.97 -5.20 3.45
CA TYR A 304 11.60 -3.95 3.04
C TYR A 304 12.56 -3.39 4.09
N THR A 305 12.31 -3.61 5.38
CA THR A 305 13.14 -3.07 6.47
C THR A 305 14.31 -3.98 6.83
N MET A 306 14.43 -5.19 6.30
CA MET A 306 15.37 -6.22 6.78
C MET A 306 16.37 -6.70 5.72
N ILE A 307 16.54 -5.97 4.62
CA ILE A 307 17.50 -6.32 3.57
C ILE A 307 18.92 -5.81 3.96
N PRO A 308 19.99 -6.61 3.80
CA PRO A 308 21.38 -6.20 4.03
C PRO A 308 21.91 -5.29 2.91
N ARG A 309 22.96 -4.51 3.21
CA ARG A 309 23.44 -3.39 2.37
C ARG A 309 24.43 -3.76 1.23
N GLU A 310 24.73 -5.02 0.95
CA GLU A 310 25.82 -5.40 0.02
C GLU A 310 25.40 -6.12 -1.28
N GLY A 311 26.01 -5.70 -2.41
CA GLY A 311 25.91 -6.29 -3.75
C GLY A 311 26.70 -5.49 -4.80
N SER A 312 27.38 -6.15 -5.75
CA SER A 312 28.28 -5.55 -6.76
C SER A 312 28.07 -6.14 -8.16
N LEU A 313 28.04 -5.25 -9.17
CA LEU A 313 28.54 -5.39 -10.56
C LEU A 313 28.95 -3.95 -10.99
N ARG A 314 29.06 -3.56 -12.27
CA ARG A 314 29.28 -2.15 -12.68
C ARG A 314 28.07 -1.62 -13.48
N ILE A 315 27.10 -0.89 -12.96
CA ILE A 315 26.71 -0.49 -11.62
C ILE A 315 27.36 0.75 -10.99
N ASP A 316 28.62 1.14 -11.14
CA ASP A 316 29.21 2.22 -10.28
C ASP A 316 28.35 3.50 -10.11
N CYS A 317 27.73 4.00 -11.18
CA CYS A 317 26.85 5.16 -11.11
C CYS A 317 25.47 4.82 -10.54
N ILE A 318 24.89 3.68 -10.94
CA ILE A 318 23.65 3.13 -10.37
C ILE A 318 23.83 2.85 -8.87
N MET A 319 24.98 2.34 -8.45
CA MET A 319 25.41 2.10 -7.08
C MET A 319 25.55 3.39 -6.31
N LYS A 320 26.16 4.43 -6.88
CA LYS A 320 26.26 5.73 -6.21
C LYS A 320 24.89 6.36 -6.01
N LEU A 321 24.03 6.31 -7.03
CA LEU A 321 22.64 6.78 -6.92
C LEU A 321 21.83 5.93 -5.92
N ALA A 322 21.98 4.61 -5.96
CA ALA A 322 21.32 3.68 -5.04
C ALA A 322 21.79 3.90 -3.60
N ARG A 323 23.10 3.96 -3.35
CA ARG A 323 23.68 4.29 -2.04
C ARG A 323 23.20 5.64 -1.55
N LEU A 324 23.18 6.66 -2.40
CA LEU A 324 22.63 7.96 -2.03
C LEU A 324 21.17 7.85 -1.58
N VAL A 325 20.31 7.11 -2.29
CA VAL A 325 18.91 6.88 -1.88
C VAL A 325 18.85 6.11 -0.55
N LEU A 326 19.72 5.11 -0.35
CA LEU A 326 19.73 4.28 0.86
C LEU A 326 20.29 4.99 2.10
N ASP A 327 21.28 5.87 1.93
CA ASP A 327 21.95 6.58 3.02
C ASP A 327 21.23 7.86 3.44
N SER A 328 20.38 8.41 2.54
CA SER A 328 19.65 9.65 2.75
C SER A 328 18.25 9.46 3.33
N ASN A 329 17.92 8.27 3.86
CA ASN A 329 16.62 7.99 4.46
C ASN A 329 16.48 8.68 5.82
N CYS A 330 16.12 9.96 5.78
CA CYS A 330 15.75 10.76 6.95
C CYS A 330 14.30 11.22 6.83
N PHE A 331 13.54 11.13 7.91
CA PHE A 331 12.13 11.46 7.91
C PHE A 331 11.72 12.13 9.23
N VAL A 332 10.53 12.71 9.22
CA VAL A 332 9.92 13.36 10.39
C VAL A 332 8.77 12.51 10.91
N TYR A 333 8.73 12.32 12.22
CA TYR A 333 7.61 11.73 12.92
C TYR A 333 7.40 12.41 14.27
N ASN A 334 6.17 12.82 14.58
CA ASN A 334 5.81 13.52 15.82
C ASN A 334 6.79 14.64 16.20
N ASN A 335 7.10 15.52 15.23
CA ASN A 335 8.05 16.64 15.35
C ASN A 335 9.50 16.26 15.73
N LYS A 336 9.87 14.98 15.59
CA LYS A 336 11.23 14.47 15.76
C LYS A 336 11.77 13.99 14.42
N TYR A 337 13.08 14.13 14.24
CA TYR A 337 13.79 13.63 13.07
C TYR A 337 14.34 12.24 13.34
N TYR A 338 14.26 11.38 12.34
CA TYR A 338 14.75 10.01 12.41
C TYR A 338 15.59 9.70 11.17
N LYS A 339 16.58 8.84 11.34
CA LYS A 339 17.35 8.23 10.26
C LYS A 339 17.10 6.72 10.26
N GLN A 340 16.85 6.15 9.09
CA GLN A 340 16.67 4.71 8.95
C GLN A 340 18.03 4.02 8.75
N SER A 341 18.34 3.02 9.56
CA SER A 341 19.60 2.25 9.53
C SER A 341 19.55 1.08 8.54
N CYS A 342 18.37 0.53 8.26
CA CYS A 342 18.18 -0.63 7.36
C CYS A 342 17.60 -0.22 6.00
N VAL A 343 17.87 -1.03 4.96
CA VAL A 343 17.69 -0.73 3.53
C VAL A 343 16.33 -0.11 3.21
N GLY A 344 16.33 1.18 2.85
CA GLY A 344 15.25 1.86 2.15
C GLY A 344 13.94 2.08 2.93
N ALA A 345 13.40 3.29 2.83
CA ALA A 345 12.04 3.56 3.25
C ALA A 345 11.03 2.66 2.51
N MET A 346 10.05 2.08 3.23
CA MET A 346 8.96 1.29 2.63
C MET A 346 8.14 2.08 1.58
N GLY A 347 8.15 3.41 1.64
CA GLY A 347 7.50 4.28 0.64
C GLY A 347 8.45 4.83 -0.43
N SER A 348 9.73 4.46 -0.43
CA SER A 348 10.65 4.82 -1.51
C SER A 348 10.51 3.85 -2.69
N ILE A 349 10.41 4.42 -3.88
CA ILE A 349 10.11 3.71 -5.14
C ILE A 349 11.18 2.65 -5.44
N PHE A 350 12.46 3.01 -5.30
CA PHE A 350 13.59 2.13 -5.55
C PHE A 350 13.70 0.97 -4.56
N THR A 351 13.29 1.17 -3.30
CA THR A 351 13.37 0.12 -2.26
C THR A 351 12.61 -1.13 -2.67
N GLN A 352 11.48 -0.97 -3.38
CA GLN A 352 10.68 -2.11 -3.82
C GLN A 352 11.43 -3.01 -4.81
N VAL A 353 12.10 -2.41 -5.80
CA VAL A 353 12.89 -3.17 -6.78
C VAL A 353 14.10 -3.80 -6.12
N LEU A 354 14.77 -3.07 -5.24
CA LEU A 354 15.92 -3.60 -4.51
C LEU A 354 15.55 -4.80 -3.63
N ALA A 355 14.40 -4.73 -2.94
CA ALA A 355 13.87 -5.84 -2.16
C ALA A 355 13.61 -7.08 -3.02
N ASN A 356 13.01 -6.88 -4.19
CA ASN A 356 12.76 -7.97 -5.13
C ASN A 356 14.04 -8.61 -5.68
N ILE A 357 15.06 -7.79 -6.01
CA ILE A 357 16.38 -8.27 -6.46
C ILE A 357 17.04 -9.10 -5.36
N TYR A 358 17.05 -8.57 -4.13
CA TYR A 358 17.68 -9.24 -3.01
C TYR A 358 16.97 -10.54 -2.66
N MET A 359 15.63 -10.55 -2.61
CA MET A 359 14.86 -11.79 -2.38
C MET A 359 15.11 -12.83 -3.45
N TYR A 360 15.17 -12.41 -4.72
CA TYR A 360 15.53 -13.31 -5.80
C TYR A 360 16.89 -13.97 -5.58
N TYR A 361 17.91 -13.21 -5.17
CA TYR A 361 19.22 -13.77 -4.85
C TYR A 361 19.16 -14.73 -3.64
N TRP A 362 18.45 -14.34 -2.58
CA TRP A 362 18.32 -15.15 -1.37
C TRP A 362 17.63 -16.51 -1.65
N GLU A 363 16.57 -16.48 -2.46
CA GLU A 363 15.67 -17.60 -2.75
C GLU A 363 16.18 -18.60 -3.79
N GLN A 364 17.34 -18.37 -4.42
CA GLN A 364 17.88 -19.22 -5.50
C GLN A 364 17.96 -20.72 -5.16
N ASN A 365 18.40 -21.06 -3.94
CA ASN A 365 18.49 -22.47 -3.54
C ASN A 365 17.11 -23.11 -3.38
N LEU A 366 16.12 -22.34 -2.92
CA LEU A 366 14.76 -22.82 -2.73
C LEU A 366 14.04 -22.98 -4.06
N ILE A 367 14.25 -22.03 -4.99
CA ILE A 367 13.82 -22.17 -6.39
C ILE A 367 14.38 -23.47 -6.96
N LYS A 368 15.70 -23.64 -6.94
CA LYS A 368 16.38 -24.80 -7.50
C LYS A 368 15.87 -26.12 -6.91
N TYR A 369 15.82 -26.21 -5.59
CA TYR A 369 15.29 -27.39 -4.90
C TYR A 369 13.88 -27.77 -5.37
N THR A 370 13.01 -26.77 -5.53
CA THR A 370 11.62 -26.98 -5.94
C THR A 370 11.53 -27.38 -7.42
N THR A 371 12.28 -26.71 -8.29
CA THR A 371 12.25 -26.96 -9.75
C THR A 371 12.88 -28.29 -10.12
N ASP A 372 13.97 -28.70 -9.45
CA ASP A 372 14.65 -29.98 -9.69
C ASP A 372 13.72 -31.17 -9.42
N GLN A 373 12.75 -30.98 -8.52
CA GLN A 373 11.73 -31.95 -8.16
C GLN A 373 10.44 -31.83 -8.98
N ARG A 374 10.45 -30.97 -10.01
CA ARG A 374 9.27 -30.62 -10.82
C ARG A 374 8.11 -30.10 -9.96
N GLY A 375 8.39 -29.38 -8.88
CA GLY A 375 7.39 -28.67 -8.09
C GLY A 375 7.06 -27.29 -8.67
N ILE A 376 6.10 -26.61 -8.04
CA ILE A 376 5.78 -25.21 -8.35
C ILE A 376 6.51 -24.31 -7.36
N TYR A 377 7.17 -23.27 -7.85
CA TYR A 377 7.65 -22.16 -7.03
C TYR A 377 7.11 -20.87 -7.61
N GLY A 378 6.62 -19.97 -6.76
CA GLY A 378 6.48 -18.59 -7.17
C GLY A 378 6.30 -17.63 -6.01
N ARG A 379 6.85 -16.43 -6.19
CA ARG A 379 6.76 -15.35 -5.21
C ARG A 379 5.85 -14.22 -5.69
N TYR A 380 5.08 -13.68 -4.76
CA TYR A 380 4.33 -12.44 -4.87
C TYR A 380 4.77 -11.47 -3.76
N ILE A 381 5.69 -10.55 -4.09
CA ILE A 381 6.26 -9.57 -3.15
C ILE A 381 6.89 -10.28 -1.93
N ASP A 382 6.21 -10.26 -0.77
CA ASP A 382 6.61 -10.84 0.52
C ASP A 382 6.03 -12.25 0.77
N ASP A 383 5.05 -12.67 -0.03
CA ASP A 383 4.41 -13.99 0.07
C ASP A 383 5.00 -14.96 -0.98
N ILE A 384 5.54 -16.10 -0.57
CA ILE A 384 6.04 -17.17 -1.46
C ILE A 384 5.06 -18.35 -1.40
N PHE A 385 4.79 -18.96 -2.55
CA PHE A 385 4.05 -20.21 -2.66
C PHE A 385 4.93 -21.29 -3.29
N MET A 386 4.86 -22.49 -2.73
CA MET A 386 5.48 -23.69 -3.31
C MET A 386 4.50 -24.86 -3.34
N ALA A 387 4.62 -25.72 -4.35
CA ALA A 387 3.95 -27.02 -4.39
C ALA A 387 5.00 -28.12 -4.61
N THR A 388 4.99 -29.17 -3.79
CA THR A 388 5.95 -30.27 -3.89
C THR A 388 5.35 -31.61 -3.44
N ASN A 389 5.89 -32.71 -3.95
CA ASN A 389 5.54 -34.08 -3.57
C ASN A 389 6.52 -34.69 -2.55
N GLN A 390 7.50 -33.92 -2.06
CA GLN A 390 8.46 -34.37 -1.05
C GLN A 390 7.84 -34.56 0.33
N THR A 391 8.58 -35.22 1.22
CA THR A 391 8.17 -35.37 2.61
C THR A 391 8.29 -34.05 3.38
N ILE A 392 7.46 -33.90 4.41
CA ILE A 392 7.49 -32.72 5.29
C ILE A 392 8.89 -32.49 5.90
N ILE A 393 9.59 -33.58 6.23
CA ILE A 393 10.92 -33.53 6.86
C ILE A 393 11.95 -32.92 5.90
N GLU A 394 11.96 -33.35 4.63
CA GLU A 394 12.89 -32.84 3.62
C GLU A 394 12.65 -31.34 3.36
N VAL A 395 11.39 -30.93 3.21
CA VAL A 395 11.02 -29.52 3.03
C VAL A 395 11.47 -28.68 4.23
N GLN A 396 11.23 -29.15 5.46
CA GLN A 396 11.61 -28.43 6.68
C GLN A 396 13.13 -28.29 6.81
N GLN A 397 13.92 -29.26 6.34
CA GLN A 397 15.38 -29.16 6.34
C GLN A 397 15.86 -28.06 5.39
N GLU A 398 15.30 -27.96 4.18
CA GLU A 398 15.65 -26.90 3.23
C GLU A 398 15.22 -25.51 3.72
N LEU A 399 14.03 -25.39 4.32
CA LEU A 399 13.58 -24.14 4.92
C LEU A 399 14.51 -23.70 6.07
N LYS A 400 15.01 -24.62 6.90
CA LYS A 400 15.99 -24.28 7.94
C LYS A 400 17.32 -23.80 7.35
N LYS A 401 17.80 -24.43 6.28
CA LYS A 401 19.03 -24.01 5.59
C LYS A 401 18.90 -22.59 5.06
N ILE A 402 17.78 -22.26 4.40
CA ILE A 402 17.62 -20.92 3.83
C ILE A 402 17.45 -19.85 4.90
N MET A 403 16.77 -20.14 6.00
CA MET A 403 16.66 -19.24 7.16
C MET A 403 18.02 -18.90 7.77
N SER A 404 19.00 -19.80 7.69
CA SER A 404 20.33 -19.57 8.24
C SER A 404 21.21 -18.67 7.36
N LYS A 405 20.81 -18.38 6.10
CA LYS A 405 21.61 -17.57 5.18
C LYS A 405 21.72 -16.10 5.56
N ASP A 406 20.67 -15.54 6.16
CA ASP A 406 20.65 -14.15 6.59
C ASP A 406 19.82 -14.01 7.87
N ILE A 407 20.46 -13.54 8.94
CA ILE A 407 19.84 -13.37 10.26
C ILE A 407 18.73 -12.31 10.28
N ASN A 408 18.73 -11.40 9.30
CA ASN A 408 17.73 -10.34 9.20
C ASN A 408 16.44 -10.83 8.55
N ILE A 409 16.49 -11.85 7.68
CA ILE A 409 15.28 -12.39 7.04
C ILE A 409 14.61 -13.41 7.97
N LYS A 410 13.40 -13.09 8.40
CA LYS A 410 12.54 -13.99 9.18
C LYS A 410 11.38 -14.45 8.33
N ILE A 411 11.22 -15.77 8.20
CA ILE A 411 10.09 -16.38 7.48
C ILE A 411 9.16 -17.08 8.46
N ASN A 412 7.85 -16.99 8.19
CA ASN A 412 6.84 -17.87 8.78
C ASN A 412 6.27 -18.71 7.64
N TYR A 413 6.06 -20.01 7.86
CA TYR A 413 5.54 -20.90 6.84
C TYR A 413 4.48 -21.85 7.36
N GLU A 414 3.56 -22.24 6.48
CA GLU A 414 2.57 -23.30 6.68
C GLU A 414 2.76 -24.38 5.60
N ILE A 415 2.70 -25.66 5.98
CA ILE A 415 2.78 -26.81 5.06
C ILE A 415 1.49 -27.60 5.24
N ASN A 416 0.65 -27.67 4.20
CA ASN A 416 -0.63 -28.35 4.28
C ASN A 416 -1.10 -28.88 2.91
N THR A 417 -2.16 -29.68 2.91
CA THR A 417 -2.90 -30.08 1.70
C THR A 417 -3.94 -29.03 1.28
N SER A 418 -4.32 -28.16 2.21
CA SER A 418 -5.17 -27.01 1.95
C SER A 418 -4.54 -25.76 2.56
N VAL A 419 -4.25 -24.75 1.75
CA VAL A 419 -3.63 -23.49 2.19
C VAL A 419 -4.36 -22.28 1.61
N ASN A 420 -4.22 -21.14 2.26
CA ASN A 420 -4.65 -19.86 1.70
C ASN A 420 -3.43 -19.10 1.17
N PHE A 421 -3.48 -18.68 -0.08
CA PHE A 421 -2.44 -17.85 -0.70
C PHE A 421 -3.12 -16.68 -1.41
N LEU A 422 -2.70 -15.45 -1.12
CA LEU A 422 -3.40 -14.24 -1.58
C LEU A 422 -4.89 -14.28 -1.21
N ASP A 423 -5.78 -14.10 -2.19
CA ASP A 423 -7.24 -14.13 -2.03
C ASP A 423 -7.87 -15.48 -2.42
N ILE A 424 -7.07 -16.54 -2.57
CA ILE A 424 -7.53 -17.88 -2.98
C ILE A 424 -7.23 -18.95 -1.92
N THR A 425 -8.13 -19.94 -1.82
CA THR A 425 -7.92 -21.18 -1.06
C THR A 425 -7.60 -22.30 -2.05
N ILE A 426 -6.47 -22.96 -1.83
CA ILE A 426 -5.97 -24.03 -2.69
C ILE A 426 -6.02 -25.32 -1.88
N THR A 427 -6.72 -26.34 -2.38
CA THR A 427 -6.88 -27.65 -1.74
C THR A 427 -6.51 -28.73 -2.75
N ASN A 428 -5.71 -29.71 -2.30
CA ASN A 428 -5.33 -30.87 -3.11
C ASN A 428 -6.55 -31.74 -3.41
#